data_AF-A0A433WZI5-F1
#
_entry.id   AF-A0A433WZI5-F1
#
_cell.length_a   1.000
_cell.length_b   1.000
_cell.length_c   1.000
_cell.angle_alpha   90.00
_cell.angle_beta   90.00
_cell.angle_gamma   90.00
#
_symmetry.space_group_name_H-M   'P 1'
#
loop_
_entity.id
_entity.type
_entity.pdbx_description
1 polymer ?
#
loop_
_entity_poly.entity_id
_entity_poly.type
_entity_poly.pdbx_seq_one_letter_code
_entity_poly.pdbx_strand_id
1 'polypeptide(L)'
;MITPLRALGWLFCLALTLMGMLRPLWQSHVGLFLYPDHRWAFGIIAHTETATELLGRWVSPVSYGLASLLWLGLYREQAPHR
;
A
#
# COMPACT_ATOMS: atom_id res chain seq x y z
N MET A 1 -15.86 -14.45 14.94
CA MET A 1 -16.07 -12.99 14.91
C MET A 1 -14.80 -12.32 14.41
N ILE A 2 -14.89 -11.52 13.34
CA ILE A 2 -13.76 -10.68 12.89
C ILE A 2 -13.74 -9.46 13.81
N THR A 3 -12.63 -9.24 14.50
CA THR A 3 -12.45 -8.02 15.31
C THR A 3 -12.29 -6.81 14.38
N PRO A 4 -12.72 -5.61 14.79
CA PRO A 4 -12.59 -4.40 13.95
C PRO A 4 -11.15 -4.15 13.53
N LEU A 5 -10.18 -4.44 14.39
CA LEU A 5 -8.75 -4.34 14.08
C LEU A 5 -8.33 -5.30 12.96
N ARG A 6 -8.83 -6.54 12.97
CA ARG A 6 -8.57 -7.52 11.89
C ARG A 6 -9.22 -7.11 10.58
N ALA A 7 -10.46 -6.60 10.61
CA ALA A 7 -11.11 -6.09 9.41
C ALA A 7 -10.28 -4.96 8.78
N LEU A 8 -9.77 -4.05 9.61
CA LEU A 8 -8.92 -2.93 9.18
C LEU A 8 -7.59 -3.41 8.61
N GLY A 9 -6.96 -4.43 9.22
CA GLY A 9 -5.76 -5.07 8.68
C GLY A 9 -5.98 -5.69 7.31
N TRP A 10 -7.10 -6.41 7.12
CA TRP A 10 -7.45 -6.98 5.81
C TRP A 10 -7.71 -5.90 4.75
N LEU A 11 -8.40 -4.81 5.11
CA LEU A 11 -8.60 -3.67 4.23
C LEU A 11 -7.28 -3.03 3.81
N PHE A 12 -6.34 -2.87 4.75
CA PHE A 12 -5.03 -2.30 4.47
C PHE A 12 -4.20 -3.21 3.56
N CYS A 13 -4.24 -4.52 3.82
CA CYS A 13 -3.61 -5.53 2.97
C CYS A 13 -4.16 -5.49 1.53
N LEU A 14 -5.48 -5.37 1.40
CA LEU A 14 -6.15 -5.26 0.11
C LEU A 14 -5.77 -3.96 -0.61
N ALA A 15 -5.73 -2.83 0.09
CA ALA A 15 -5.32 -1.54 -0.47
C ALA A 15 -3.88 -1.57 -1.01
N LEU A 16 -2.93 -2.13 -0.25
CA LEU A 16 -1.53 -2.28 -0.69
C LEU A 16 -1.41 -3.20 -1.91
N THR A 17 -2.16 -4.30 -1.93
CA THR A 17 -2.18 -5.23 -3.07
C THR A 17 -2.73 -4.55 -4.32
N LEU A 18 -3.82 -3.80 -4.19
CA LEU A 18 -4.41 -3.01 -5.27
C LEU A 18 -3.45 -1.94 -5.78
N MET A 19 -2.72 -1.23 -4.91
CA MET A 19 -1.70 -0.27 -5.33
C MET A 19 -0.62 -0.92 -6.20
N GLY A 20 -0.08 -2.07 -5.75
CA GLY A 20 0.93 -2.80 -6.52
C GLY A 20 0.43 -3.21 -7.91
N MET A 21 -0.86 -3.56 -8.00
CA MET A 21 -1.53 -4.03 -9.22
C MET A 21 -1.95 -2.89 -10.16
N LEU A 22 -2.35 -1.74 -9.61
CA LEU A 22 -2.78 -0.55 -10.36
C LEU A 22 -1.60 0.26 -10.89
N ARG A 23 -0.42 0.17 -10.24
CA ARG A 23 0.80 0.85 -10.67
C ARG A 23 1.12 0.71 -12.17
N PRO A 24 1.11 -0.48 -12.81
CA PRO A 24 1.37 -0.60 -14.25
C PRO A 24 0.30 0.05 -15.13
N LEU A 25 -0.93 0.21 -14.64
CA LEU A 25 -2.05 0.85 -15.36
C LEU A 25 -2.07 2.37 -15.16
N TRP A 26 -1.65 2.85 -13.98
CA TRP A 26 -1.64 4.27 -13.59
C TRP A 26 -0.31 4.66 -12.93
N GLN A 27 0.76 4.63 -13.71
CA GLN A 27 2.11 4.96 -13.26
C GLN A 27 2.24 6.40 -12.73
N SER A 28 1.42 7.35 -13.16
CA SER A 28 1.54 8.73 -12.65
C SER A 28 0.82 8.95 -11.32
N HIS A 29 -0.05 8.01 -10.89
CA HIS A 29 -1.02 8.26 -9.81
C HIS A 29 -0.80 7.36 -8.58
N VAL A 30 -0.07 6.25 -8.72
CA VAL A 30 0.11 5.29 -7.62
C VAL A 30 1.56 5.28 -7.16
N GLY A 31 1.87 5.81 -5.99
CA GLY A 31 3.25 5.87 -5.53
C GLY A 31 3.50 6.72 -4.31
N LEU A 32 4.78 7.01 -4.06
CA LEU A 32 5.22 7.97 -3.06
C LEU A 32 5.59 9.27 -3.76
N PHE A 33 4.88 10.33 -3.41
CA PHE A 33 4.99 11.64 -4.03
C PHE A 33 5.47 12.67 -3.02
N LEU A 34 6.46 13.46 -3.42
CA LEU A 34 6.96 14.61 -2.68
C LEU A 34 6.50 15.89 -3.37
N TYR A 35 5.70 16.67 -2.67
CA TYR A 35 5.19 17.94 -3.14
C TYR A 35 6.19 19.09 -2.87
N PRO A 36 6.08 20.22 -3.59
CA PRO A 36 6.99 21.37 -3.42
C PRO A 36 6.96 21.97 -2.01
N ASP A 37 5.84 21.86 -1.33
CA ASP A 37 5.65 22.25 0.07
C ASP A 37 6.25 21.25 1.08
N HIS A 38 7.06 20.30 0.60
CA HIS A 38 7.74 19.27 1.38
C HIS A 38 6.79 18.28 2.05
N ARG A 39 5.54 18.20 1.59
CA ARG A 39 4.60 17.17 2.01
C ARG A 39 4.83 15.88 1.25
N TRP A 40 4.72 14.78 1.98
CA TRP A 40 4.85 13.43 1.43
C TRP A 40 3.48 12.78 1.41
N ALA A 41 3.13 12.15 0.29
CA ALA A 41 1.90 11.40 0.15
C ALA A 41 2.19 10.04 -0.48
N PHE A 42 1.73 8.97 0.19
CA PHE A 42 1.80 7.61 -0.33
C PHE A 42 0.38 7.14 -0.63
N GLY A 43 0.08 6.85 -1.88
CA GLY A 43 -1.33 6.84 -2.28
C GLY A 43 -1.60 6.47 -3.73
N ILE A 44 -2.90 6.24 -3.95
CA ILE A 44 -3.53 6.47 -5.26
C ILE A 44 -3.98 7.92 -5.22
N ILE A 45 -3.29 8.79 -5.94
CA ILE A 45 -3.45 10.24 -5.87
C ILE A 45 -3.86 10.76 -7.24
N ALA A 46 -4.96 11.53 -7.28
CA ALA A 46 -5.51 12.07 -8.51
C ALA A 46 -4.67 13.21 -9.12
N HIS A 47 -3.96 13.99 -8.29
CA HIS A 47 -3.25 15.20 -8.72
C HIS A 47 -1.77 15.12 -8.31
N THR A 48 -0.93 14.65 -9.22
CA THR A 48 0.51 14.43 -8.99
C THR A 48 1.39 15.33 -9.88
N GLU A 49 0.78 16.24 -10.64
CA GLU A 49 1.45 17.05 -11.68
C GLU A 49 2.62 17.90 -11.16
N THR A 50 2.53 18.36 -9.92
CA THR A 50 3.58 19.18 -9.27
C THR A 50 4.47 18.38 -8.32
N ALA A 51 4.22 17.07 -8.19
CA ALA A 51 4.89 16.23 -7.22
C ALA A 51 5.96 15.35 -7.89
N THR A 52 7.09 15.20 -7.21
CA THR A 52 8.15 14.29 -7.62
C THR A 52 7.85 12.90 -7.11
N GLU A 53 7.78 11.92 -8.00
CA GLU A 53 7.64 10.52 -7.60
C GLU A 53 8.98 9.95 -7.13
N LEU A 54 9.04 9.47 -5.88
CA LEU A 54 10.27 9.01 -5.25
C LEU A 54 10.55 7.52 -5.42
N LEU A 55 9.52 6.67 -5.41
CA LEU A 55 9.71 5.21 -5.46
C LEU A 55 9.77 4.66 -6.90
N GLY A 56 9.12 5.30 -7.87
CA GLY A 56 9.16 4.88 -9.26
C GLY A 56 8.73 3.43 -9.45
N ARG A 57 9.61 2.61 -10.03
CA ARG A 57 9.33 1.18 -10.25
C ARG A 57 9.27 0.36 -8.95
N TRP A 58 9.80 0.89 -7.84
CA TRP A 58 9.87 0.19 -6.56
C TRP A 58 8.55 0.22 -5.78
N VAL A 59 7.57 1.03 -6.20
CA VAL A 59 6.23 1.05 -5.59
C VAL A 59 5.62 -0.34 -5.55
N SER A 60 5.55 -1.04 -6.69
CA SER A 60 4.95 -2.38 -6.76
C SER A 60 5.61 -3.40 -5.83
N PRO A 61 6.94 -3.65 -5.87
CA PRO A 61 7.56 -4.63 -4.98
C PRO A 61 7.46 -4.23 -3.50
N VAL A 62 7.53 -2.94 -3.15
CA VAL A 62 7.35 -2.48 -1.77
C VAL A 62 5.91 -2.71 -1.30
N SER A 63 4.91 -2.34 -2.10
CA SER A 63 3.50 -2.54 -1.80
C SER A 63 3.17 -4.04 -1.60
N TYR A 64 3.63 -4.91 -2.50
CA TYR A 64 3.43 -6.35 -2.36
C TYR A 64 4.21 -6.94 -1.17
N GLY A 65 5.43 -6.47 -0.90
CA GLY A 65 6.20 -6.89 0.27
C GLY A 65 5.47 -6.54 1.56
N LEU A 66 5.00 -5.30 1.70
CA LEU A 66 4.23 -4.86 2.87
C LEU A 66 2.90 -5.61 3.00
N ALA A 67 2.16 -5.78 1.90
CA ALA A 67 0.93 -6.57 1.90
C ALA A 67 1.18 -8.02 2.37
N SER A 68 2.29 -8.63 1.92
CA SER A 68 2.64 -10.01 2.30
C SER A 68 2.98 -10.10 3.79
N LEU A 69 3.73 -9.15 4.34
CA LEU A 69 4.05 -9.10 5.77
C LEU A 69 2.79 -8.92 6.62
N LEU A 70 1.88 -8.03 6.21
CA LEU A 70 0.59 -7.83 6.86
C LEU A 70 -0.27 -9.09 6.80
N TRP A 71 -0.34 -9.74 5.64
CA TRP A 71 -1.06 -10.98 5.45
C TRP A 71 -0.52 -12.09 6.36
N LEU A 72 0.79 -12.25 6.44
CA LEU A 72 1.43 -13.22 7.34
C LEU A 72 1.13 -12.92 8.81
N GLY A 73 1.13 -11.65 9.22
CA GLY A 73 0.75 -11.24 10.58
C GLY A 73 -0.70 -11.60 10.90
N LEU A 74 -1.63 -11.21 10.01
CA LEU A 74 -3.06 -11.51 10.14
C LEU A 74 -3.36 -13.01 10.10
N TYR A 75 -2.58 -13.78 9.34
CA TYR A 75 -2.70 -15.23 9.25
C TYR A 75 -2.14 -15.91 10.50
N ARG A 76 -1.01 -15.43 11.03
CA ARG A 76 -0.42 -15.94 12.27
C ARG A 76 -1.33 -15.74 13.47
N GLU A 77 -2.05 -14.62 13.55
CA GLU A 77 -3.08 -14.41 14.59
C GLU A 77 -4.29 -15.36 14.46
N GLN A 78 -4.49 -15.97 13.28
CA GLN A 78 -5.56 -16.94 13.05
C GLN A 78 -5.14 -18.38 13.38
N ALA A 79 -3.83 -18.68 13.32
CA ALA A 79 -3.32 -19.96 13.71
C ALA A 79 -3.37 -20.06 15.24
N PRO A 80 -4.27 -20.89 15.83
CA PRO A 80 -4.17 -21.17 17.25
C PRO A 80 -2.80 -21.80 17.46
N HIS A 81 -2.08 -21.32 18.49
CA HIS A 81 -0.82 -21.90 18.93
C HIS A 81 -0.96 -23.44 18.93
N ARG A 82 -0.38 -24.08 17.93
CA ARG A 82 -0.13 -25.53 17.95
C ARG A 82 1.09 -25.78 18.79
#